data_AF-A0A5J4S538-F1
#
_entry.id   AF-A0A5J4S538-F1
#
_cell.length_a   1.000
_cell.length_b   1.000
_cell.length_c   1.000
_cell.angle_alpha   90.00
_cell.angle_beta   90.00
_cell.angle_gamma   90.00
#
_symmetry.space_group_name_H-M   'P 1'
#
loop_
_entity.id
_entity.type
_entity.pdbx_description
1 polymer ?
#
loop_
_entity_poly.entity_id
_entity_poly.type
_entity_poly.pdbx_seq_one_letter_code
_entity_poly.pdbx_strand_id
1 'polypeptide(L)'
;MLLKDSKVNLCTGIPMITKKGIKSHGVELVEEPFRLIIACSKDEPEKQFWFITNEFALTAEDITDAYKCRWDIEVFFRFIKQEPNVSHPVSLNKNGIEVMLYMTLIVAVFVLIYKRTDEIGYKTAKRRFAMELRNLVISMIVVKCGGDPSLFFKT
;
A
#
# COMPACT_ATOMS: atom_id res chain seq x y z
N MET A 1 2.90 25.88 -3.58
CA MET A 1 2.27 27.17 -3.22
C MET A 1 0.77 27.02 -3.38
N LEU A 2 -0.01 27.42 -2.37
CA LEU A 2 -1.47 27.38 -2.42
C LEU A 2 -1.99 28.50 -3.33
N LEU A 3 -2.85 28.16 -4.28
CA LEU A 3 -3.51 29.12 -5.17
C LEU A 3 -4.96 29.38 -4.78
N LYS A 4 -5.69 28.33 -4.42
CA LYS A 4 -7.11 28.42 -4.07
C LYS A 4 -7.47 27.36 -3.04
N ASP A 5 -8.33 27.75 -2.11
CA ASP A 5 -8.96 26.86 -1.16
C ASP A 5 -10.42 27.31 -1.02
N SER A 6 -11.37 26.44 -1.35
CA SER A 6 -12.79 26.83 -1.43
C SER A 6 -13.71 25.66 -1.18
N LYS A 7 -14.82 25.92 -0.48
CA LYS A 7 -15.95 24.99 -0.39
C LYS A 7 -16.70 24.95 -1.73
N VAL A 8 -16.98 23.76 -2.23
CA VAL A 8 -17.65 23.50 -3.51
C VAL A 8 -18.73 22.45 -3.33
N ASN A 9 -19.79 22.53 -4.13
CA ASN A 9 -20.78 21.46 -4.25
C ASN A 9 -20.54 20.75 -5.57
N LEU A 10 -20.57 19.42 -5.55
CA LEU A 10 -20.37 18.60 -6.74
C LEU A 10 -21.73 18.23 -7.34
N CYS A 11 -21.74 17.95 -8.64
CA CYS A 11 -22.90 17.39 -9.31
C CYS A 11 -22.55 16.00 -9.84
N THR A 12 -23.48 15.05 -9.71
CA THR A 12 -23.36 13.70 -10.25
C THR A 12 -24.29 13.52 -11.47
N GLY A 13 -23.87 12.65 -12.39
CA GLY A 13 -24.64 12.32 -13.59
C GLY A 13 -25.48 11.06 -13.36
N ILE A 14 -26.80 11.17 -13.43
CA ILE A 14 -27.70 10.01 -13.38
C ILE A 14 -28.04 9.57 -14.81
N PRO A 15 -27.84 8.30 -15.16
CA PRO A 15 -28.31 7.79 -16.45
C PRO A 15 -29.85 7.75 -16.44
N MET A 16 -30.46 8.59 -17.27
CA MET A 16 -31.90 8.61 -17.53
C MET A 16 -32.19 7.98 -18.88
N ILE A 17 -33.17 7.08 -18.93
CA ILE A 17 -33.65 6.50 -20.19
C ILE A 17 -34.90 7.29 -20.60
N THR A 18 -34.82 8.03 -21.71
CA THR A 18 -35.99 8.74 -22.25
C THR A 18 -37.00 7.73 -22.81
N LYS A 19 -38.29 8.07 -22.84
CA LYS A 19 -39.38 7.19 -23.35
C LYS A 19 -39.17 6.65 -24.78
N LYS A 20 -38.24 7.21 -25.55
CA LYS A 20 -37.82 6.78 -26.91
C LYS A 20 -36.54 5.90 -26.93
N GLY A 21 -36.05 5.43 -25.78
CA GLY A 21 -34.85 4.59 -25.69
C GLY A 21 -33.52 5.36 -25.79
N ILE A 22 -33.54 6.69 -25.74
CA ILE A 22 -32.33 7.53 -25.77
C ILE A 22 -31.75 7.58 -24.34
N LYS A 23 -30.43 7.38 -24.20
CA LYS A 23 -29.72 7.59 -22.93
C LYS A 23 -29.44 9.08 -22.77
N SER A 24 -30.15 9.75 -21.87
CA SER A 24 -29.83 11.11 -21.42
C SER A 24 -29.15 11.06 -20.04
N HIS A 25 -28.29 12.01 -19.73
CA HIS A 25 -27.71 12.11 -18.39
C HIS A 25 -28.39 13.29 -17.68
N GLY A 26 -29.13 13.01 -16.61
CA GLY A 26 -29.60 14.04 -15.69
C GLY A 26 -28.46 14.48 -14.78
N VAL A 27 -28.51 15.71 -14.28
CA VAL A 27 -27.54 16.25 -13.33
C VAL A 27 -28.23 16.42 -11.99
N GLU A 28 -27.70 15.77 -10.96
CA GLU A 28 -28.18 15.90 -9.57
C GLU A 28 -27.05 16.51 -8.72
N LEU A 29 -27.41 17.40 -7.81
CA LEU A 29 -26.46 17.98 -6.86
C LEU A 29 -26.18 16.96 -5.76
N VAL A 30 -24.88 16.76 -5.47
CA VAL A 30 -24.47 15.99 -4.29
C VAL A 30 -24.78 16.83 -3.06
N GLU A 31 -25.46 16.24 -2.08
CA GLU A 31 -25.91 16.94 -0.87
C GLU A 31 -24.74 17.38 0.01
N GLU A 32 -23.69 16.55 0.07
CA GLU A 32 -22.52 16.83 0.88
C GLU A 32 -21.61 17.88 0.22
N PRO A 33 -21.19 18.90 0.98
CA PRO A 33 -20.21 19.84 0.48
C PRO A 33 -18.81 19.24 0.47
N PHE A 34 -18.02 19.63 -0.52
CA PHE A 34 -16.62 19.28 -0.66
C PHE A 34 -15.75 20.52 -0.53
N ARG A 35 -14.44 20.31 -0.41
CA ARG A 35 -13.42 21.33 -0.46
C ARG A 35 -12.54 21.10 -1.69
N LEU A 36 -12.35 22.15 -2.47
CA LEU A 36 -11.45 22.20 -3.61
C LEU A 36 -10.21 23.00 -3.22
N ILE A 37 -9.06 22.34 -3.32
CA ILE A 37 -7.74 22.94 -3.12
C ILE A 37 -7.02 22.93 -4.46
N ILE A 38 -6.48 24.09 -4.85
CA ILE A 38 -5.62 24.23 -6.03
C ILE A 38 -4.23 24.66 -5.54
N ALA A 39 -3.21 23.88 -5.88
CA ALA A 39 -1.84 24.17 -5.49
C ALA A 39 -0.86 23.91 -6.64
N CYS A 40 0.24 24.65 -6.67
CA CYS A 40 1.36 24.40 -7.60
C CYS A 40 2.60 23.88 -6.87
N SER A 41 3.45 23.15 -7.58
CA SER A 41 4.79 22.84 -7.09
C SER A 41 5.67 24.10 -7.07
N LYS A 42 6.71 24.11 -6.23
CA LYS A 42 7.73 25.18 -6.27
C LYS A 42 8.60 25.06 -7.54
N ASP A 43 8.82 23.84 -8.01
CA ASP A 43 9.68 23.54 -9.16
C ASP A 43 8.96 23.74 -10.50
N GLU A 44 7.64 23.58 -10.51
CA GLU A 44 6.79 23.70 -11.69
C GLU A 44 5.58 24.62 -11.37
N PRO A 45 5.77 25.96 -11.32
CA PRO A 45 4.71 26.89 -10.96
C PRO A 45 3.55 26.93 -11.99
N GLU A 46 3.82 26.55 -13.24
CA GLU A 46 2.82 26.48 -14.30
C GLU A 46 1.87 25.28 -14.15
N LYS A 47 2.27 24.27 -13.37
CA LYS A 47 1.49 23.04 -13.18
C LYS A 47 0.62 23.14 -11.94
N GLN A 48 -0.68 23.27 -12.18
CA GLN A 48 -1.69 23.30 -11.14
C GLN A 48 -2.20 21.90 -10.83
N PHE A 49 -2.20 21.54 -9.55
CA PHE A 49 -2.80 20.33 -9.03
C PHE A 49 -4.11 20.67 -8.33
N TRP A 50 -5.15 19.89 -8.66
CA TRP A 50 -6.51 20.09 -8.19
C TRP A 50 -6.86 18.94 -7.26
N PHE A 51 -7.15 19.24 -6.00
CA PHE A 51 -7.46 18.27 -4.97
C PHE A 51 -8.89 18.50 -4.51
N ILE A 52 -9.67 17.43 -4.45
CA ILE A 52 -11.03 17.43 -3.90
C ILE A 52 -11.00 16.56 -2.66
N THR A 53 -11.56 17.08 -1.57
CA THR A 53 -11.56 16.40 -0.27
C THR A 53 -12.83 16.73 0.49
N ASN A 54 -13.28 15.77 1.31
CA ASN A 54 -14.32 15.98 2.32
C ASN A 54 -13.73 16.35 3.69
N GLU A 55 -12.41 16.51 3.79
CA GLU A 55 -11.71 16.90 5.00
C GLU A 55 -11.56 18.43 5.11
N PHE A 56 -12.18 19.00 6.13
CA PHE A 56 -12.24 20.44 6.38
C PHE A 56 -11.38 20.89 7.56
N ALA A 57 -10.96 19.97 8.44
CA ALA A 57 -10.18 20.30 9.62
C ALA A 57 -8.68 20.48 9.32
N LEU A 58 -8.15 19.70 8.37
CA LEU A 58 -6.74 19.76 8.00
C LEU A 58 -6.41 21.00 7.17
N THR A 59 -5.15 21.45 7.20
CA THR A 59 -4.72 22.54 6.34
C THR A 59 -4.62 22.07 4.89
N ALA A 60 -4.66 23.00 3.94
CA ALA A 60 -4.46 22.66 2.54
C ALA A 60 -3.08 22.02 2.29
N GLU A 61 -2.06 22.43 3.05
CA GLU A 61 -0.72 21.86 2.99
C GLU A 61 -0.72 20.39 3.43
N ASP A 62 -1.30 20.09 4.60
CA ASP A 62 -1.42 18.71 5.11
C ASP A 62 -2.13 17.78 4.12
N ILE A 63 -3.19 18.27 3.47
CA ILE A 63 -3.96 17.51 2.49
C ILE A 63 -3.13 17.25 1.23
N THR A 64 -2.40 18.25 0.75
CA THR A 64 -1.51 18.08 -0.41
C THR A 64 -0.35 17.14 -0.10
N ASP A 65 0.19 17.17 1.11
CA ASP A 65 1.27 16.28 1.54
C ASP A 65 0.78 14.85 1.76
N ALA A 66 -0.39 14.66 2.35
CA ALA A 66 -1.04 13.35 2.44
C ALA A 66 -1.29 12.76 1.04
N TYR A 67 -1.67 13.58 0.05
CA TYR A 67 -1.83 13.11 -1.32
C TYR A 67 -0.50 12.74 -1.99
N LYS A 68 0.63 13.33 -1.60
CA LYS A 68 1.96 12.88 -2.09
C LYS A 68 2.26 11.45 -1.68
N CYS A 69 1.83 11.03 -0.48
CA CYS A 69 1.95 9.64 -0.03
C CYS A 69 1.16 8.65 -0.90
N ARG A 70 0.23 9.11 -1.75
CA ARG A 70 -0.43 8.25 -2.74
C ARG A 70 0.57 7.55 -3.66
N TRP A 71 1.70 8.19 -3.99
CA TRP A 71 2.73 7.57 -4.84
C TRP A 71 3.41 6.38 -4.16
N ASP A 72 3.48 6.36 -2.82
CA ASP A 72 4.08 5.25 -2.08
C ASP A 72 3.28 3.95 -2.23
N ILE A 73 1.98 4.04 -2.55
CA ILE A 73 1.15 2.85 -2.84
C ILE A 73 1.65 2.11 -4.09
N GLU A 74 2.26 2.80 -5.06
CA GLU A 74 2.82 2.15 -6.24
C GLU A 74 4.04 1.32 -5.88
N VAL A 75 4.85 1.80 -4.94
CA VAL A 75 5.98 1.04 -4.40
C VAL A 75 5.47 -0.19 -3.65
N PHE A 76 4.38 -0.06 -2.90
CA PHE A 76 3.71 -1.19 -2.24
C PHE A 76 3.18 -2.23 -3.25
N PHE A 77 2.48 -1.80 -4.31
CA PHE A 77 2.00 -2.74 -5.33
C PHE A 77 3.13 -3.36 -6.15
N ARG A 78 4.19 -2.59 -6.42
CA ARG A 78 5.41 -3.11 -7.04
C ARG A 78 6.06 -4.16 -6.14
N PHE A 79 6.11 -3.90 -4.84
CA PHE A 79 6.58 -4.85 -3.84
C PHE A 79 5.75 -6.14 -3.84
N ILE A 80 4.41 -6.06 -3.75
CA ILE A 80 3.52 -7.24 -3.80
C ILE A 80 3.73 -8.06 -5.08
N LYS A 81 3.97 -7.39 -6.21
CA LYS A 81 4.21 -8.06 -7.50
C LYS A 81 5.61 -8.70 -7.60
N GLN A 82 6.59 -8.21 -6.83
CA GLN A 82 7.99 -8.65 -6.88
C GLN A 82 8.39 -9.63 -5.77
N GLU A 83 7.79 -9.52 -4.59
CA GLU A 83 8.03 -10.35 -3.42
C GLU A 83 7.03 -11.52 -3.35
N PRO A 84 7.43 -12.65 -2.76
CA PRO A 84 7.66 -13.93 -3.41
C PRO A 84 6.39 -14.66 -3.89
N ASN A 85 6.53 -15.43 -4.97
CA ASN A 85 5.71 -16.60 -5.33
C ASN A 85 4.23 -16.43 -5.71
N VAL A 86 3.72 -15.22 -5.98
CA VAL A 86 2.41 -15.12 -6.68
C VAL A 86 2.52 -15.59 -8.14
N SER A 87 3.72 -15.64 -8.71
CA SER A 87 3.97 -16.16 -10.06
C SER A 87 3.75 -17.68 -10.15
N HIS A 88 4.00 -18.42 -9.05
CA HIS A 88 3.82 -19.87 -8.97
C HIS A 88 3.12 -20.24 -7.66
N PRO A 89 1.81 -19.95 -7.57
CA PRO A 89 1.03 -20.26 -6.37
C PRO A 89 1.04 -21.77 -6.12
N VAL A 90 1.28 -22.17 -4.87
CA VAL A 90 1.24 -23.59 -4.44
C VAL A 90 -0.17 -24.18 -4.59
N SER A 91 -1.19 -23.32 -4.59
CA SER A 91 -2.60 -23.69 -4.81
C SER A 91 -3.30 -22.63 -5.67
N LEU A 92 -4.06 -23.08 -6.66
CA LEU A 92 -4.88 -22.22 -7.53
C LEU A 92 -6.29 -21.99 -6.99
N ASN A 93 -6.63 -22.55 -5.82
CA ASN A 93 -7.91 -22.28 -5.17
C ASN A 93 -7.90 -20.86 -4.57
N LYS A 94 -9.05 -20.16 -4.60
CA LYS A 94 -9.24 -18.83 -4.01
C LYS A 94 -8.69 -18.76 -2.59
N ASN A 95 -9.06 -19.71 -1.73
CA ASN A 95 -8.60 -19.75 -0.35
C ASN A 95 -7.08 -19.93 -0.24
N GLY A 96 -6.49 -20.73 -1.14
CA GLY A 96 -5.04 -20.95 -1.18
C GLY A 96 -4.29 -19.67 -1.57
N ILE A 97 -4.82 -18.93 -2.56
CA ILE A 97 -4.26 -17.64 -2.98
C ILE A 97 -4.39 -16.61 -1.86
N GLU A 98 -5.54 -16.51 -1.20
CA GLU A 98 -5.75 -15.60 -0.07
C GLU A 98 -4.76 -15.89 1.07
N VAL A 99 -4.63 -17.15 1.48
CA VAL A 99 -3.69 -17.54 2.55
C VAL A 99 -2.24 -17.24 2.15
N MET A 100 -1.82 -17.53 0.91
CA MET A 100 -0.48 -17.20 0.46
C MET A 100 -0.22 -15.70 0.46
N LEU A 101 -1.20 -14.90 0.04
CA LEU A 101 -1.08 -13.44 0.04
C LEU A 101 -0.94 -12.91 1.47
N TYR A 102 -1.79 -13.36 2.41
CA TYR A 102 -1.67 -12.98 3.82
C TYR A 102 -0.32 -13.39 4.43
N MET A 103 0.12 -14.62 4.20
CA MET A 103 1.42 -15.10 4.70
C MET A 103 2.59 -14.27 4.13
N THR A 104 2.56 -13.97 2.83
CA THR A 104 3.58 -13.12 2.19
C THR A 104 3.61 -11.72 2.79
N LEU A 105 2.45 -11.10 3.03
CA LEU A 105 2.38 -9.79 3.67
C LEU A 105 2.89 -9.81 5.12
N ILE A 106 2.56 -10.85 5.89
CA ILE A 106 3.06 -11.02 7.26
C ILE A 106 4.59 -11.15 7.26
N VAL A 107 5.16 -12.00 6.41
CA VAL A 107 6.62 -12.17 6.28
C VAL A 107 7.29 -10.86 5.83
N ALA A 108 6.68 -10.13 4.90
CA ALA A 108 7.17 -8.83 4.48
C ALA A 108 7.28 -7.84 5.65
N VAL A 109 6.25 -7.77 6.48
CA VAL A 109 6.25 -6.92 7.69
C VAL A 109 7.37 -7.35 8.65
N PHE A 110 7.57 -8.64 8.89
CA PHE A 110 8.68 -9.10 9.74
C PHE A 110 10.05 -8.72 9.19
N VAL A 111 10.28 -8.88 7.88
CA VAL A 111 11.54 -8.47 7.25
C VAL A 111 11.74 -6.95 7.37
N LEU A 112 10.68 -6.16 7.24
CA LEU A 112 10.75 -4.70 7.41
C LEU A 112 11.02 -4.29 8.86
N ILE A 113 10.44 -4.99 9.83
CA ILE A 113 10.73 -4.78 11.26
C ILE A 113 12.19 -5.13 11.55
N TYR A 114 12.66 -6.31 11.13
CA TYR A 114 14.05 -6.75 11.30
C TYR A 114 15.03 -5.75 10.67
N LYS A 115 14.74 -5.32 9.43
CA LYS A 115 15.50 -4.25 8.74
C LYS A 115 15.60 -2.99 9.60
N ARG A 116 14.50 -2.57 10.23
CA ARG A 116 14.43 -1.34 11.05
C ARG A 116 15.16 -1.51 12.38
N THR A 117 15.03 -2.64 13.04
CA THR A 117 15.66 -2.93 14.33
C THR A 117 17.18 -3.03 14.21
N ASP A 118 17.69 -3.66 13.15
CA ASP A 118 19.14 -3.84 12.94
C ASP A 118 19.77 -2.74 12.08
N GLU A 119 19.00 -1.73 11.65
CA GLU A 119 19.43 -0.61 10.80
C GLU A 119 20.19 -1.03 9.52
N ILE A 120 19.81 -2.17 8.94
CA ILE A 120 20.45 -2.75 7.74
C ILE A 120 19.64 -2.51 6.46
N GLY A 121 20.28 -2.71 5.31
CA GLY A 121 19.60 -2.68 4.01
C GLY A 121 18.61 -3.84 3.82
N TYR A 122 17.54 -3.62 3.05
CA TYR A 122 16.45 -4.59 2.83
C TYR A 122 16.96 -5.97 2.32
N LYS A 123 17.87 -5.98 1.35
CA LYS A 123 18.46 -7.21 0.81
C LYS A 123 19.22 -8.01 1.88
N THR A 124 19.96 -7.31 2.73
CA THR A 124 20.72 -7.90 3.84
C THR A 124 19.78 -8.43 4.91
N ALA A 125 18.75 -7.65 5.27
CA ALA A 125 17.71 -8.07 6.22
C ALA A 125 17.03 -9.35 5.78
N LYS A 126 16.54 -9.39 4.55
CA LYS A 126 15.88 -10.58 3.98
C LYS A 126 16.79 -11.80 4.01
N ARG A 127 18.07 -11.65 3.63
CA ARG A 127 19.05 -12.75 3.65
C ARG A 127 19.32 -13.25 5.06
N ARG A 128 19.60 -12.35 6.02
CA ARG A 128 19.91 -12.70 7.40
C ARG A 128 18.71 -13.34 8.10
N PHE A 129 17.52 -12.75 7.97
CA PHE A 129 16.28 -13.30 8.48
C PHE A 129 16.05 -14.73 8.00
N ALA A 130 16.24 -14.99 6.69
CA ALA A 130 16.10 -16.34 6.14
C ALA A 130 17.16 -17.33 6.66
N MET A 131 18.41 -16.88 6.86
CA MET A 131 19.48 -17.71 7.42
C MET A 131 19.22 -18.05 8.89
N GLU A 132 18.86 -17.06 9.70
CA GLU A 132 18.55 -17.25 11.13
C GLU A 132 17.34 -18.14 11.34
N LEU A 133 16.26 -17.93 10.56
CA LEU A 133 15.10 -18.80 10.60
C LEU A 133 15.46 -20.24 10.22
N ARG A 134 16.29 -20.44 9.19
CA ARG A 134 16.77 -21.77 8.80
C ARG A 134 17.56 -22.42 9.92
N ASN A 135 18.48 -21.68 10.54
CA ASN A 135 19.31 -22.18 11.64
C ASN A 135 18.45 -22.57 12.85
N LEU A 136 17.41 -21.77 13.15
CA LEU A 136 16.44 -22.06 14.20
C LEU A 136 15.61 -23.32 13.89
N VAL A 137 15.16 -23.50 12.65
CA VAL A 137 14.44 -24.72 12.26
C VAL A 137 15.34 -25.95 12.37
N ILE A 138 16.59 -25.85 11.92
CA ILE A 138 17.58 -26.94 12.04
C ILE A 138 17.82 -27.28 13.51
N SER A 139 18.01 -26.29 14.37
CA SER A 139 18.24 -26.52 15.80
C SER A 139 17.04 -27.22 16.45
N MET A 140 15.81 -26.80 16.13
CA MET A 140 14.59 -27.46 16.59
C MET A 140 14.50 -28.94 16.14
N ILE A 141 14.90 -29.24 14.90
CA ILE A 141 14.93 -30.62 14.38
C ILE A 141 15.97 -31.44 15.14
N VAL A 142 17.18 -30.92 15.34
CA VAL A 142 18.25 -31.61 16.07
C VAL A 142 17.80 -31.97 17.50
N VAL A 143 17.16 -31.05 18.21
CA VAL A 143 16.57 -31.33 19.54
C VAL A 143 15.55 -32.46 19.46
N LYS A 144 14.65 -32.43 18.48
CA LYS A 144 13.63 -33.47 18.31
C LYS A 144 14.21 -34.84 18.00
N CYS A 145 15.37 -34.89 17.35
CA CYS A 145 16.11 -36.13 17.08
C CYS A 145 17.01 -36.58 18.24
N GLY A 146 17.03 -35.86 19.38
CA GLY A 146 17.86 -36.20 20.54
C GLY A 146 19.35 -35.81 20.39
N GLY A 147 19.67 -34.97 19.39
CA GLY A 147 21.01 -34.42 19.22
C GLY A 147 21.22 -33.12 20.00
N ASP A 148 22.47 -32.68 20.10
CA ASP A 148 22.84 -31.41 20.74
C ASP A 148 22.94 -30.27 19.70
N PRO A 149 22.05 -29.25 19.76
CA PRO A 149 22.06 -28.12 18.82
C PRO A 149 23.28 -27.21 18.96
N SER A 150 23.97 -27.23 20.10
CA SER A 150 25.13 -26.37 20.35
C SER A 150 26.30 -26.67 19.40
N LEU A 151 26.35 -27.90 18.87
CA LEU A 151 27.33 -28.32 17.87
C LEU A 151 27.16 -27.61 16.53
N PHE A 152 25.95 -27.17 16.20
CA PHE A 152 25.65 -26.47 14.95
C PHE A 152 26.04 -24.99 14.99
N PHE A 153 25.98 -24.36 16.17
CA PHE A 153 26.28 -22.94 16.36
C PHE A 153 27.74 -22.66 16.74
N LYS A 154 28.63 -23.65 16.74
CA LYS A 154 30.06 -23.43 16.94
C LYS A 154 30.67 -22.72 15.74
N THR A 155 30.76 -21.39 15.82
CA THR A 155 31.68 -20.56 15.04
C THR A 155 32.09 -19.38 15.92
#